data_AF-A0A967THS9-F1
#
_entry.id   AF-A0A967THS9-F1
#
_cell.length_a   1.000
_cell.length_b   1.000
_cell.length_c   1.000
_cell.angle_alpha   90.00
_cell.angle_beta   90.00
_cell.angle_gamma   90.00
#
_symmetry.space_group_name_H-M   'P 1'
#
loop_
_entity.id
_entity.type
_entity.pdbx_description
1 polymer ?
#
loop_
_entity_poly.entity_id
_entity_poly.type
_entity_poly.pdbx_seq_one_letter_code
_entity_poly.pdbx_strand_id
1 'polypeptide(L)' 'MIFTDLRTGSCALVAQLVCRDRGRRAIVFGVNLPMLLDFVFHRSLPLSELVPRLLRKGRDAIRSVPEPIAHADPAVSG' A
#
# COMPACT_ATOMS: atom_id res chain seq x y z
N MET A 1 6.08 -12.68 -6.26
CA MET A 1 5.84 -11.31 -5.75
C MET A 1 6.75 -11.11 -4.55
N ILE A 2 7.42 -9.96 -4.42
CA ILE A 2 8.19 -9.58 -3.23
C ILE A 2 7.59 -8.30 -2.68
N PHE A 3 7.33 -8.25 -1.38
CA PHE A 3 6.85 -7.06 -0.69
C PHE A 3 7.94 -6.52 0.23
N THR A 4 8.10 -5.22 0.26
CA THR A 4 8.98 -4.55 1.23
C THR A 4 8.28 -3.31 1.79
N ASP A 5 8.69 -2.92 2.99
CA ASP A 5 8.23 -1.73 3.68
C ASP A 5 8.75 -0.45 3.00
N LEU A 6 10.06 -0.37 2.75
CA LEU A 6 10.71 0.83 2.23
C LEU A 6 11.45 0.54 0.91
N ARG A 7 11.49 1.56 0.04
CA ARG A 7 12.25 1.55 -1.23
C ARG A 7 13.75 1.80 -1.06
N THR A 8 14.22 1.80 0.17
CA THR A 8 15.59 2.15 0.56
C THR A 8 16.16 1.08 1.47
N GLY A 9 17.49 1.08 1.64
CA GLY A 9 18.18 0.12 2.47
C GLY A 9 18.51 -1.19 1.76
N SER A 10 19.18 -2.07 2.48
CA SER A 10 19.73 -3.34 1.98
C SER A 10 18.66 -4.25 1.38
N CYS A 11 17.47 -4.33 1.99
CA CYS A 11 16.37 -5.15 1.50
C CYS A 11 15.88 -4.71 0.10
N ALA A 12 15.76 -3.39 -0.13
CA ALA A 12 15.35 -2.86 -1.43
C ALA A 12 16.41 -3.12 -2.50
N LEU A 13 17.69 -2.96 -2.16
CA LEU A 13 18.82 -3.22 -3.06
C LEU A 13 18.91 -4.70 -3.44
N VAL A 14 18.82 -5.61 -2.46
CA VAL A 14 18.84 -7.06 -2.68
C VAL A 14 17.65 -7.49 -3.52
N ALA A 15 16.44 -6.99 -3.24
CA ALA A 15 15.27 -7.30 -4.03
C ALA A 15 15.44 -6.88 -5.51
N GLN A 16 15.96 -5.68 -5.75
CA GLN A 16 16.24 -5.17 -7.10
C GLN A 16 17.31 -6.00 -7.83
N LEU A 17 18.39 -6.39 -7.14
CA LEU A 17 19.44 -7.25 -7.70
C LEU A 17 18.89 -8.63 -8.08
N VAL A 18 18.09 -9.24 -7.22
CA VAL A 18 17.49 -10.57 -7.43
C VAL A 18 16.42 -10.55 -8.53
N CYS A 19 15.72 -9.44 -8.73
CA CYS A 19 14.68 -9.31 -9.76
C CYS A 19 15.18 -8.80 -11.12
N ARG A 20 16.51 -8.74 -11.36
CA ARG A 20 17.09 -8.36 -12.66
C ARG A 20 16.66 -9.26 -13.82
N ASP A 21 16.21 -10.48 -13.55
CA ASP A 21 15.65 -11.37 -14.56
C ASP A 21 14.26 -10.87 -14.98
N ARG A 22 14.20 -10.28 -16.19
CA ARG A 22 13.10 -9.47 -16.67
C ARG A 22 11.87 -10.34 -16.96
N GLY A 23 10.89 -10.32 -16.05
CA GLY A 23 9.49 -10.65 -16.38
C GLY A 23 8.75 -11.60 -15.43
N ARG A 24 9.45 -12.35 -14.57
CA ARG A 24 8.78 -13.35 -13.70
C ARG A 24 8.51 -12.87 -12.28
N ARG A 25 9.04 -11.71 -11.88
CA ARG A 25 9.01 -11.21 -10.51
C ARG A 25 8.67 -9.73 -10.50
N ALA A 26 7.84 -9.33 -9.56
CA ALA A 26 7.53 -7.95 -9.24
C ALA A 26 7.85 -7.68 -7.76
N ILE A 27 8.38 -6.49 -7.50
CA ILE A 27 8.65 -5.97 -6.15
C ILE A 27 7.68 -4.81 -5.91
N VAL A 28 6.99 -4.83 -4.77
CA VAL A 28 6.15 -3.72 -4.31
C VAL A 28 6.69 -3.21 -2.98
N PHE A 29 6.99 -1.91 -2.97
CA PHE A 29 7.48 -1.16 -1.82
C PHE A 29 6.31 -0.46 -1.12
N GLY A 30 6.45 -0.12 0.16
CA GLY A 30 5.38 0.56 0.92
C GLY A 30 4.23 -0.36 1.28
N VAL A 31 4.51 -1.66 1.50
CA VAL A 31 3.45 -2.64 1.76
C VAL A 31 2.63 -2.26 2.99
N ASN A 32 1.31 -2.44 2.88
CA ASN A 32 0.37 -2.26 3.97
C ASN A 32 -0.64 -3.40 4.01
N LEU A 33 -1.42 -3.49 5.10
CA LEU A 33 -2.33 -4.60 5.34
C LEU A 33 -3.40 -4.77 4.24
N PRO A 34 -4.09 -3.71 3.75
CA PRO A 34 -5.07 -3.83 2.66
C PRO A 34 -4.48 -4.39 1.37
N MET A 35 -3.23 -4.04 1.03
CA MET A 35 -2.52 -4.65 -0.08
C MET A 35 -2.31 -6.15 0.12
N LEU A 36 -1.82 -6.57 1.29
CA LEU A 36 -1.54 -7.98 1.56
C LEU A 36 -2.80 -8.85 1.51
N LEU A 37 -3.91 -8.35 2.07
CA LEU A 37 -5.18 -9.05 2.01
C LEU A 37 -5.68 -9.17 0.56
N ASP A 38 -5.68 -8.07 -0.20
CA ASP A 38 -6.11 -8.11 -1.61
C ASP A 38 -5.21 -9.03 -2.45
N PHE A 39 -3.90 -9.09 -2.16
CA PHE A 39 -2.98 -10.06 -2.78
C PHE A 39 -3.36 -11.50 -2.47
N VAL A 40 -3.59 -11.84 -1.19
CA VAL A 40 -3.92 -13.22 -0.79
C VAL A 40 -5.18 -13.72 -1.50
N PHE A 41 -6.19 -12.86 -1.65
CA PHE A 41 -7.44 -13.21 -2.34
C PHE A 41 -7.31 -13.31 -3.87
N HIS A 42 -6.29 -12.70 -4.48
CA HIS A 42 -6.15 -12.60 -5.94
C HIS A 42 -4.78 -13.08 -6.47
N ARG A 43 -4.05 -13.89 -5.68
CA ARG A 43 -2.67 -14.31 -5.99
C ARG A 43 -2.49 -15.11 -7.29
N SER A 44 -3.57 -15.61 -7.88
CA SER A 44 -3.57 -16.31 -9.17
C SER A 44 -3.57 -15.37 -10.38
N LEU A 45 -3.84 -14.07 -10.17
CA LEU A 45 -3.83 -13.10 -11.27
C LEU A 45 -2.42 -12.93 -11.87
N PRO A 46 -2.33 -12.65 -13.18
CA PRO A 46 -1.07 -12.25 -13.81
C PRO A 46 -0.46 -11.02 -13.12
N LEU A 47 0.88 -10.98 -13.01
CA LEU A 47 1.58 -9.85 -12.37
C LEU A 47 1.26 -8.50 -13.03
N SER A 48 1.01 -8.47 -14.35
CA SER A 48 0.60 -7.29 -15.10
C SER A 48 -0.72 -6.68 -14.62
N GLU A 49 -1.62 -7.50 -14.08
CA GLU A 49 -2.92 -7.08 -13.55
C GLU A 49 -2.88 -6.89 -12.03
N LEU A 50 -2.17 -7.79 -11.35
CA LEU A 50 -2.09 -7.82 -9.90
C LEU A 50 -1.34 -6.61 -9.35
N VAL A 51 -0.20 -6.21 -9.94
CA VAL A 51 0.60 -5.09 -9.43
C VAL A 51 -0.18 -3.76 -9.47
N PRO A 52 -0.79 -3.32 -10.59
CA PRO A 52 -1.57 -2.08 -10.60
C PRO A 52 -2.73 -2.08 -9.60
N ARG A 53 -3.40 -3.23 -9.44
CA ARG A 53 -4.51 -3.40 -8.50
C ARG A 53 -4.05 -3.18 -7.06
N LEU A 54 -2.97 -3.83 -6.65
CA LEU A 54 -2.41 -3.71 -5.31
C LEU A 54 -1.96 -2.28 -5.02
N LEU A 55 -1.26 -1.62 -5.96
CA LEU A 55 -0.84 -0.23 -5.81
C LEU A 55 -2.02 0.73 -5.67
N ARG A 56 -3.15 0.46 -6.33
CA ARG A 56 -4.39 1.24 -6.16
C ARG A 56 -4.96 1.01 -4.76
N LYS A 57 -5.21 -0.25 -4.39
CA LYS A 57 -5.79 -0.63 -3.09
C LYS A 57 -4.98 -0.10 -1.91
N GLY A 58 -3.65 -0.20 -2.00
CA GLY A 58 -2.73 0.27 -0.97
C GLY A 58 -2.76 1.78 -0.78
N ARG A 59 -2.78 2.57 -1.86
CA ARG A 59 -2.90 4.03 -1.81
C ARG A 59 -4.27 4.47 -1.32
N ASP A 60 -5.33 3.86 -1.84
CA ASP A 60 -6.70 4.19 -1.48
C ASP A 60 -7.01 3.92 -0.01
N ALA A 61 -6.25 3.05 0.65
CA ALA A 61 -6.43 2.75 2.06
C ALA A 61 -5.74 3.76 3.00
N ILE A 62 -4.85 4.61 2.49
CA ILE A 62 -4.19 5.65 3.28
C ILE A 62 -5.14 6.85 3.35
N ARG A 63 -5.75 7.05 4.52
CA ARG A 63 -6.70 8.15 4.77
C ARG A 63 -6.54 8.66 6.20
N SER A 64 -6.76 9.95 6.41
CA SER A 64 -7.00 10.50 7.73
C SER A 64 -8.50 10.46 8.04
N VAL A 65 -8.83 10.41 9.33
CA VAL A 65 -10.18 10.83 9.77
C VAL A 65 -10.25 12.36 9.65
N PRO A 66 -11.38 12.93 9.19
CA PRO A 66 -11.55 14.38 9.23
C PRO A 66 -11.48 14.85 10.69
N GLU A 67 -10.87 16.02 10.92
CA GLU A 67 -10.89 16.62 12.25
C GLU A 67 -12.35 16.86 12.68
N PRO A 68 -12.70 16.58 13.95
CA PRO A 68 -14.01 16.93 14.46
C PRO A 68 -14.25 18.43 14.27
N ILE A 69 -15.34 18.80 13.60
CA ILE A 69 -15.79 20.19 13.57
C ILE A 69 -16.07 20.57 15.03
N ALA A 70 -15.28 21.50 15.58
CA ALA A 70 -15.58 22.06 16.88
C ALA A 70 -16.99 22.66 16.83
N HIS A 71 -17.95 22.00 17.49
CA HIS A 71 -19.26 22.57 17.68
C HIS A 71 -19.05 23.86 18.48
N ALA A 72 -19.31 25.01 17.85
CA ALA A 72 -19.38 26.28 18.53
C ALA A 72 -20.44 26.14 19.65
N ASP A 73 -20.01 26.38 20.89
CA ASP A 73 -20.88 26.40 22.07
C ASP A 73 -22.10 27.28 21.80
N PRO A 74 -23.32 26.72 21.75
CA PRO A 74 -24.51 27.52 21.85
C PRO A 74 -24.79 27.76 23.33
N ALA A 75 -24.48 28.98 23.77
CA ALA A 75 -25.08 29.64 24.92
C ALA A 75 -24.75 29.11 26.34
N VAL A 76 -24.04 29.96 27.10
CA VAL A 76 -24.62 30.47 28.36
C VAL A 76 -24.53 31.99 28.31
N SER A 77 -25.57 32.61 27.74
CA SER A 77 -25.96 33.99 28.01
C SER A 77 -27.36 33.87 28.62
N GLY A 78 -27.51 34.31 29.87
CA GLY A 78 -28.74 34.17 30.65
C GLY A 78 -28.47 34.07 32.13
#